data_AF-A0AAW9D4F2-F1
#
_entry.id   AF-A0AAW9D4F2-F1
#
_cell.length_a   1.000
_cell.length_b   1.000
_cell.length_c   1.000
_cell.angle_alpha   90.00
_cell.angle_beta   90.00
_cell.angle_gamma   90.00
#
_symmetry.space_group_name_H-M   'P 1'
#
loop_
_entity.id
_entity.type
_entity.pdbx_description
1 polymer ?
#
loop_
_entity_poly.entity_id
_entity_poly.type
_entity_poly.pdbx_seq_one_letter_code
_entity_poly.pdbx_strand_id
1 'polypeptide(L)'
;MISSSALIEASNPKSALFYLSFLLQFVDPSASLDVGWQLFLLGAGANLLFSLADLTCIALAHPLRKRAAPGGAAMMIGRYLAGALFIALGVVAIVER
;
A
#
# COMPACT_ATOMS: atom_id res chain seq x y z
N MET A 1 3.09 -19.53 -21.67
CA MET A 1 4.13 -18.63 -21.13
C MET A 1 3.60 -17.55 -20.20
N ILE A 2 2.35 -17.09 -20.32
CA ILE A 2 1.80 -16.02 -19.44
C ILE A 2 1.30 -16.57 -18.09
N SER A 3 0.70 -17.76 -18.06
CA SER A 3 0.17 -18.38 -16.84
C SER A 3 1.25 -18.68 -15.79
N SER A 4 2.46 -19.02 -16.22
CA SER A 4 3.58 -19.31 -15.32
C SER A 4 4.09 -18.04 -14.63
N SER A 5 4.11 -16.89 -15.30
CA SER A 5 4.51 -15.62 -14.69
C SER A 5 3.46 -15.11 -13.70
N ALA A 6 2.16 -15.21 -14.03
CA ALA A 6 1.09 -14.85 -13.10
C ALA A 6 1.09 -15.72 -11.83
N LEU A 7 1.40 -17.01 -11.97
CA LEU A 7 1.57 -17.93 -10.83
C LEU A 7 2.83 -17.64 -10.01
N ILE A 8 3.93 -17.21 -10.64
CA ILE A 8 5.17 -16.86 -9.94
C ILE A 8 5.04 -15.49 -9.24
N GLU A 9 4.32 -14.54 -9.82
CA GLU A 9 4.03 -13.23 -9.25
C GLU A 9 2.97 -13.31 -8.13
N ALA A 10 1.95 -14.16 -8.28
CA ALA A 10 1.06 -14.58 -7.19
C ALA A 10 1.81 -15.40 -6.11
N SER A 11 2.88 -16.09 -6.49
CA SER A 11 3.83 -16.75 -5.60
C SER A 11 4.92 -15.80 -5.10
N ASN A 12 4.68 -14.48 -5.04
CA ASN A 12 5.21 -13.70 -3.93
C ASN A 12 4.35 -14.04 -2.71
N PRO A 13 4.54 -15.23 -2.11
CA PRO A 13 3.53 -15.83 -1.26
C PRO A 13 3.40 -14.97 -0.01
N LYS A 14 4.44 -14.22 0.33
CA LYS A 14 4.48 -13.34 1.49
C LYS A 14 3.46 -12.22 1.37
N SER A 15 3.40 -11.49 0.25
CA SER A 15 2.43 -10.41 0.08
C SER A 15 1.01 -10.95 -0.09
N ALA A 16 0.84 -12.00 -0.89
CA ALA A 16 -0.46 -12.63 -1.12
C ALA A 16 -1.04 -13.25 0.16
N LEU A 17 -0.24 -14.01 0.91
CA LEU A 17 -0.66 -14.60 2.18
C LEU A 17 -0.86 -13.53 3.26
N PHE A 18 -0.06 -12.46 3.30
CA PHE A 18 -0.30 -11.34 4.21
C PHE A 18 -1.64 -10.68 3.92
N TYR A 19 -1.93 -10.39 2.65
CA TYR A 19 -3.21 -9.83 2.24
C TYR A 19 -4.37 -10.76 2.56
N LEU A 20 -4.29 -12.02 2.16
CA LEU A 20 -5.33 -13.01 2.44
C LEU A 20 -5.53 -13.18 3.94
N SER A 21 -4.47 -13.23 4.74
CA SER A 21 -4.57 -13.33 6.20
C SER A 21 -5.24 -12.09 6.81
N PHE A 22 -4.97 -10.89 6.30
CA PHE A 22 -5.65 -9.67 6.73
C PHE A 22 -7.12 -9.65 6.32
N LEU A 23 -7.46 -10.05 5.09
CA LEU A 23 -8.85 -10.07 4.64
C LEU A 23 -9.66 -11.16 5.34
N LEU A 24 -9.08 -12.36 5.55
CA LEU A 24 -9.71 -13.46 6.27
C LEU A 24 -10.05 -13.11 7.72
N GLN A 25 -9.31 -12.20 8.37
CA GLN A 25 -9.64 -11.73 9.72
C GLN A 25 -10.99 -10.99 9.79
N PHE A 26 -11.46 -10.45 8.66
CA PHE A 26 -12.74 -9.74 8.57
C PHE A 26 -13.87 -10.60 7.97
N VAL A 27 -13.57 -11.85 7.60
CA VAL A 27 -14.56 -12.80 7.09
C VAL A 27 -15.25 -13.46 8.28
N ASP A 28 -16.58 -13.48 8.25
CA ASP A 28 -17.39 -14.21 9.22
C ASP A 28 -17.94 -15.49 8.57
N PRO A 29 -17.43 -16.69 8.93
CA PRO A 29 -17.92 -17.95 8.40
C PRO A 29 -19.32 -18.33 8.90
N SER A 30 -19.87 -17.62 9.88
CA SER A 30 -21.24 -17.80 10.39
C SER A 30 -22.28 -16.93 9.68
N ALA A 31 -21.84 -15.99 8.84
CA ALA A 31 -22.73 -15.18 8.02
C ALA A 31 -23.36 -16.01 6.88
N SER A 32 -24.54 -15.61 6.43
CA SER A 32 -25.28 -16.26 5.34
C SER A 32 -24.61 -16.13 3.96
N LEU A 33 -23.58 -15.29 3.86
CA LEU A 33 -22.84 -15.02 2.63
C LEU A 33 -21.63 -15.96 2.53
N ASP A 34 -21.45 -16.61 1.38
CA ASP A 34 -20.31 -17.49 1.14
C ASP A 34 -18.97 -16.76 1.32
N VAL A 35 -17.98 -17.45 1.92
CA VAL A 35 -16.65 -16.90 2.22
C VAL A 35 -15.96 -16.36 0.97
N GLY A 36 -16.15 -17.00 -0.19
CA GLY A 36 -15.58 -16.52 -1.44
C GLY A 36 -16.12 -15.14 -1.84
N TRP A 37 -17.39 -14.88 -1.55
CA TRP A 37 -18.04 -13.61 -1.85
C TRP A 37 -17.67 -12.51 -0.86
N GLN A 38 -17.54 -12.85 0.42
CA GLN A 38 -16.98 -11.91 1.40
C GLN A 38 -15.57 -11.48 1.01
N LEU A 39 -14.68 -12.43 0.67
CA LEU A 39 -13.32 -12.15 0.21
C LEU A 39 -13.30 -11.28 -1.06
N PHE A 40 -14.19 -11.55 -2.02
CA PHE A 40 -14.30 -10.74 -3.23
C PHE A 40 -14.68 -9.29 -2.92
N LEU A 41 -15.68 -9.05 -2.07
CA LEU A 41 -16.10 -7.69 -1.67
C LEU A 41 -14.98 -6.97 -0.90
N LEU A 42 -14.35 -7.66 0.05
CA LEU A 42 -13.23 -7.15 0.83
C LEU A 42 -12.04 -6.78 -0.05
N GLY A 43 -11.67 -7.66 -0.99
CA GLY A 43 -10.61 -7.42 -1.96
C GLY A 43 -10.93 -6.27 -2.91
N ALA A 44 -12.16 -6.21 -3.43
CA ALA A 44 -12.61 -5.12 -4.29
C ALA A 44 -12.61 -3.76 -3.57
N GLY A 45 -13.09 -3.73 -2.32
CA GLY A 45 -13.07 -2.54 -1.49
C GLY A 45 -11.65 -2.07 -1.17
N ALA A 46 -10.76 -2.99 -0.81
CA ALA A 46 -9.35 -2.68 -0.61
C ALA A 46 -8.71 -2.11 -1.88
N ASN A 47 -8.93 -2.75 -3.04
CA ASN A 47 -8.39 -2.27 -4.32
C ASN A 47 -8.91 -0.87 -4.70
N LEU A 48 -10.19 -0.58 -4.41
CA LEU A 48 -10.76 0.75 -4.61
C LEU A 48 -10.06 1.80 -3.74
N LEU A 49 -9.83 1.48 -2.46
CA LEU A 49 -9.14 2.38 -1.54
C LEU A 49 -7.68 2.61 -1.95
N PHE A 50 -6.96 1.57 -2.36
CA PHE A 50 -5.60 1.72 -2.90
C PHE A 50 -5.58 2.59 -4.15
N SER A 51 -6.49 2.33 -5.10
CA SER A 51 -6.59 3.13 -6.32
C SER A 51 -6.93 4.59 -6.01
N LEU A 52 -7.80 4.85 -5.04
CA LEU A 52 -8.14 6.20 -4.61
C LEU A 52 -6.95 6.88 -3.93
N ALA A 53 -6.21 6.17 -3.09
CA ALA A 53 -4.98 6.67 -2.48
C ALA A 53 -3.96 7.06 -3.56
N ASP A 54 -3.73 6.22 -4.56
CA ASP A 54 -2.82 6.53 -5.68
C ASP A 54 -3.29 7.73 -6.48
N LEU A 55 -4.60 7.79 -6.82
CA LEU A 55 -5.18 8.95 -7.51
C LEU A 55 -5.03 10.24 -6.72
N THR A 56 -5.26 10.21 -5.41
CA THR A 56 -5.05 11.39 -4.55
C THR A 56 -3.58 11.78 -4.50
N CYS A 57 -2.66 10.82 -4.41
CA CYS A 57 -1.22 11.04 -4.45
C CYS A 57 -0.81 11.72 -5.76
N ILE A 58 -1.29 11.23 -6.90
CA ILE A 58 -1.03 11.82 -8.22
C ILE A 58 -1.65 13.22 -8.32
N ALA A 59 -2.90 13.38 -7.87
CA ALA A 59 -3.61 14.66 -7.89
C ALA A 59 -2.92 15.72 -7.02
N LEU A 60 -2.29 15.31 -5.91
CA LEU A 60 -1.48 16.17 -5.04
C LEU A 60 -0.08 16.42 -5.64
N ALA A 61 0.53 15.41 -6.25
CA ALA A 61 1.83 15.51 -6.89
C ALA A 61 1.82 16.40 -8.14
N HIS A 62 0.71 16.44 -8.89
CA HIS A 62 0.58 17.25 -10.11
C HIS A 62 0.75 18.78 -9.88
N PRO A 63 0.03 19.44 -8.95
CA PRO A 63 0.25 20.85 -8.63
C PRO A 63 1.59 21.08 -7.93
N LEU A 64 2.08 20.13 -7.12
CA LEU A 64 3.41 20.19 -6.53
C LEU A 64 4.49 20.20 -7.61
N ARG A 65 4.40 19.36 -8.64
CA ARG A 65 5.35 19.35 -9.76
C ARG A 65 5.27 20.62 -10.61
N LYS A 66 4.09 21.23 -10.74
CA LYS A 66 3.90 22.50 -11.46
C LYS A 66 4.45 23.71 -10.69
N ARG A 67 4.48 23.65 -9.35
CA ARG A 67 5.00 24.72 -8.46
C ARG A 67 6.42 24.48 -7.96
N ALA A 68 6.90 23.24 -8.01
CA ALA A 68 8.25 22.88 -7.62
C ALA A 68 9.21 23.25 -8.74
N ALA A 69 9.89 24.39 -8.58
CA ALA A 69 11.12 24.63 -9.32
C ALA A 69 12.12 23.52 -8.97
N PRO A 70 12.81 22.90 -9.95
CA PRO A 70 13.87 21.94 -9.68
C PRO A 70 14.90 22.59 -8.74
N GLY A 71 15.08 22.03 -7.54
CA GLY A 71 16.00 22.57 -6.52
C GLY A 71 15.40 23.59 -5.53
N GLY A 72 14.09 23.85 -5.56
CA GLY A 72 13.44 24.76 -4.61
C GLY A 72 13.45 24.26 -3.16
N ALA A 73 13.43 25.20 -2.20
CA ALA A 73 13.48 24.93 -0.76
C ALA A 73 12.43 23.90 -0.29
N ALA A 74 11.24 23.87 -0.90
CA ALA A 74 10.19 22.89 -0.60
C ALA A 74 10.60 21.44 -0.88
N MET A 75 11.32 21.20 -1.99
CA MET A 75 11.82 19.86 -2.33
C MET A 75 12.97 19.45 -1.40
N MET A 76 13.81 20.41 -1.03
CA MET A 76 14.91 20.18 -0.09
C MET A 76 14.40 19.85 1.32
N ILE A 77 13.41 20.61 1.82
CA ILE A 77 12.74 20.36 3.09
C ILE A 77 12.04 19.01 3.09
N GLY A 78 11.30 18.69 2.01
CA GLY A 78 10.64 17.37 1.87
C GLY A 78 11.64 16.21 1.93
N ARG A 79 12.82 16.37 1.29
CA ARG A 79 13.88 15.36 1.32
C ARG A 79 14.49 15.19 2.72
N TYR A 80 14.75 16.29 3.43
CA TYR A 80 15.27 16.23 4.80
C TYR A 80 14.23 15.67 5.78
N LEU A 81 12.94 16.03 5.64
CA LEU A 81 11.86 15.47 6.46
C LEU A 81 11.71 13.96 6.23
N ALA A 82 11.71 13.52 4.97
CA ALA A 82 11.65 12.09 4.65
C ALA A 82 12.87 11.35 5.22
N GLY A 83 14.08 11.90 5.06
CA GLY A 83 15.30 11.33 5.63
C GLY A 83 15.27 11.26 7.16
N ALA A 84 14.85 12.34 7.82
CA ALA A 84 14.72 12.38 9.28
C ALA A 84 13.68 11.37 9.79
N LEU A 85 12.56 11.23 9.08
CA LEU A 85 11.53 10.22 9.38
C LEU A 85 12.09 8.80 9.26
N PHE A 86 12.84 8.50 8.19
CA PHE A 86 13.49 7.19 8.02
C PHE A 86 14.52 6.90 9.13
N ILE A 87 15.31 7.90 9.52
CA ILE A 87 16.26 7.76 10.64
C ILE A 87 15.51 7.50 11.94
N ALA A 88 14.46 8.27 12.23
CA ALA A 88 13.64 8.09 13.43
C ALA A 88 13.00 6.70 13.48
N LEU A 89 12.39 6.25 12.38
CA LEU A 89 11.83 4.90 12.27
C LEU A 89 12.90 3.82 12.46
N GLY A 90 14.11 4.00 11.91
CA GLY A 90 15.22 3.08 12.12
C GLY A 90 15.69 3.01 13.57
N VAL A 91 15.75 4.15 14.26
CA VAL A 91 16.07 4.21 15.69
C VAL A 91 14.99 3.52 16.52
N VAL A 92 13.71 3.81 16.26
CA VAL A 92 12.58 3.13 16.93
C VAL A 92 12.66 1.62 16.73
N ALA A 93 12.92 1.15 15.50
CA ALA A 93 13.05 -0.27 15.22
C ALA A 93 14.25 -0.96 15.90
N ILE A 94 15.30 -0.21 16.26
CA ILE A 94 16.43 -0.72 17.06
C ILE A 94 16.09 -0.73 18.55
N VAL A 95 15.34 0.28 19.02
CA VAL A 95 14.94 0.41 20.43
C VAL A 95 13.80 -0.55 20.81
N GLU A 96 12.91 -0.87 19.87
CA GLU A 96 11.84 -1.87 20.03
C GLU A 96 12.33 -3.32 19.79
N ARG A 97 13.64 -3.53 19.62
CA ARG A 97 14.27 -4.87 19.68
C ARG A 97 14.59 -5.26 21.11
#